data_AF-A0A4U6N0A3-F1
#
_entry.id   AF-A0A4U6N0A3-F1
#
_cell.length_a   1.000
_cell.length_b   1.000
_cell.length_c   1.000
_cell.angle_alpha   90.00
_cell.angle_beta   90.00
_cell.angle_gamma   90.00
#
_symmetry.space_group_name_H-M   'P 1'
#
loop_
_entity.id
_entity.type
_entity.pdbx_description
1 polymer ?
#
loop_
_entity_poly.entity_id
_entity_poly.type
_entity_poly.pdbx_seq_one_letter_code
_entity_poly.pdbx_strand_id
1 'polypeptide(L)' 'ALHIMGGKWKGVILYHLFKDGTLRFSELQRFLTSINQRLLTKQLRELEEDGLIIRQVYPVVPPKVEYSLSDEGRE' A
#
# COMPACT_ATOMS: atom_id res chain seq x y z
N ALA A 1 -13.52 -18.47 -6.36
CA ALA A 1 -13.44 -17.32 -7.29
C ALA A 1 -12.73 -16.09 -6.70
N LEU A 2 -11.74 -16.25 -5.78
CA LEU A 2 -11.18 -15.14 -4.99
C LEU A 2 -9.73 -14.76 -5.31
N HIS A 3 -9.14 -15.30 -6.39
CA HIS A 3 -7.70 -15.12 -6.67
C HIS A 3 -7.39 -14.01 -7.69
N ILE A 4 -8.39 -13.54 -8.43
CA ILE A 4 -8.18 -12.57 -9.52
C ILE A 4 -8.01 -11.13 -8.99
N MET A 5 -8.50 -10.81 -7.79
CA MET A 5 -8.45 -9.45 -7.26
C MET A 5 -7.11 -9.05 -6.62
N GLY A 6 -6.32 -10.01 -6.12
CA GLY A 6 -5.07 -9.71 -5.42
C GLY A 6 -4.01 -9.08 -6.34
N GLY A 7 -3.81 -9.68 -7.52
CA GLY A 7 -2.81 -9.20 -8.48
C GLY A 7 -3.07 -7.78 -8.99
N LYS A 8 -4.35 -7.42 -9.24
CA LYS A 8 -4.72 -6.13 -9.82
C LYS A 8 -4.29 -4.95 -8.93
N TRP A 9 -4.49 -5.06 -7.62
CA TRP A 9 -4.30 -3.94 -6.71
C TRP A 9 -2.87 -3.81 -6.21
N LYS A 10 -2.17 -4.93 -5.97
CA LYS A 10 -0.76 -4.91 -5.56
C LYS A 10 0.11 -4.13 -6.55
N GLY A 11 -0.04 -4.40 -7.85
CA GLY A 11 0.73 -3.70 -8.89
C GLY A 11 0.45 -2.18 -8.92
N VAL A 12 -0.80 -1.78 -8.73
CA VAL A 12 -1.17 -0.35 -8.70
C VAL A 12 -0.62 0.34 -7.45
N ILE A 13 -0.67 -0.32 -6.29
CA ILE A 13 -0.07 0.20 -5.05
C ILE A 13 1.43 0.42 -5.24
N LEU A 14 2.16 -0.60 -5.71
CA LEU A 14 3.60 -0.52 -5.93
C LEU A 14 3.95 0.58 -6.95
N TYR A 15 3.19 0.68 -8.05
CA TYR A 15 3.39 1.74 -9.04
C TYR A 15 3.28 3.15 -8.43
N HIS A 16 2.27 3.39 -7.58
CA HIS A 16 2.12 4.69 -6.93
C HIS A 16 3.20 4.94 -5.87
N LEU A 17 3.61 3.92 -5.10
CA LEU A 17 4.71 4.06 -4.16
C LEU A 17 6.06 4.29 -4.86
N PHE A 18 6.23 3.73 -6.06
CA PHE A 18 7.41 3.98 -6.90
C PHE A 18 7.41 5.41 -7.45
N LYS A 19 6.28 5.83 -8.04
CA LYS A 19 6.16 7.11 -8.74
C LYS A 19 6.05 8.31 -7.80
N ASP A 20 5.17 8.21 -6.81
CA ASP A 20 4.79 9.31 -5.92
C ASP A 20 5.55 9.24 -4.58
N GLY A 21 6.28 8.15 -4.33
CA GLY A 21 7.09 7.94 -3.13
C GLY A 21 6.27 7.49 -1.93
N THR A 22 6.50 8.14 -0.79
CA THR A 22 5.83 7.78 0.46
C THR A 22 4.38 8.28 0.47
N LEU A 23 3.42 7.37 0.65
CA LEU A 23 1.99 7.66 0.61
C LEU A 23 1.26 7.18 1.86
N ARG A 24 0.19 7.87 2.24
CA ARG A 24 -0.74 7.46 3.31
C ARG A 24 -1.83 6.55 2.77
N PHE A 25 -2.51 5.85 3.67
CA PHE A 25 -3.65 4.99 3.35
C PHE A 25 -4.73 5.73 2.53
N SER A 26 -5.09 6.95 2.93
CA SER A 26 -6.13 7.74 2.24
C SER A 26 -5.71 8.19 0.84
N GLU A 27 -4.41 8.41 0.60
CA GLU A 27 -3.87 8.75 -0.72
C GLU A 27 -3.92 7.52 -1.64
N LEU A 28 -3.45 6.37 -1.15
CA LEU A 28 -3.58 5.10 -1.86
C LEU A 28 -5.04 4.76 -2.18
N GLN A 29 -5.95 4.93 -1.21
CA GLN A 29 -7.38 4.69 -1.42
C GLN A 29 -7.98 5.59 -2.51
N ARG A 30 -7.51 6.83 -2.65
CA ARG A 30 -7.96 7.75 -3.70
C ARG A 30 -7.53 7.31 -5.09
N PHE A 31 -6.33 6.74 -5.24
CA PHE A 31 -5.88 6.17 -6.51
C PHE A 31 -6.65 4.89 -6.87
N LEU A 32 -7.03 4.12 -5.86
CA LEU A 32 -7.69 2.83 -5.99
C LEU A 32 -9.21 2.99 -5.81
N THR A 33 -9.87 3.88 -6.57
CA THR A 33 -11.28 4.30 -6.32
C THR A 33 -12.31 3.18 -6.20
N SER A 34 -12.06 1.98 -6.74
CA SER A 34 -12.97 0.82 -6.62
C SER A 34 -12.61 -0.15 -5.47
N ILE A 35 -11.54 0.09 -4.72
CA ILE A 35 -11.13 -0.75 -3.60
C ILE A 35 -11.86 -0.33 -2.32
N ASN A 36 -12.41 -1.32 -1.60
CA ASN A 36 -12.88 -1.05 -0.25
C ASN A 36 -11.70 -1.03 0.75
N GLN A 37 -11.90 -0.38 1.89
CA GLN A 37 -10.84 -0.21 2.91
C GLN A 37 -10.29 -1.56 3.40
N ARG A 38 -11.16 -2.53 3.66
CA ARG A 38 -10.76 -3.86 4.15
C ARG A 38 -9.82 -4.57 3.18
N LEU A 39 -10.11 -4.48 1.88
CA LEU A 39 -9.30 -5.08 0.84
C LEU A 39 -7.98 -4.33 0.68
N LEU A 40 -7.97 -2.99 0.71
CA LEU A 40 -6.73 -2.22 0.69
C LEU A 40 -5.81 -2.57 1.86
N THR A 41 -6.35 -2.64 3.07
CA THR A 41 -5.59 -3.07 4.26
C THR A 41 -5.01 -4.47 4.07
N LYS A 42 -5.79 -5.42 3.52
CA LYS A 42 -5.30 -6.77 3.22
C LYS A 42 -4.14 -6.74 2.23
N GLN A 43 -4.27 -5.97 1.14
CA GLN A 43 -3.24 -5.88 0.11
C GLN A 43 -1.95 -5.23 0.62
N LEU A 44 -2.06 -4.17 1.43
CA LEU A 44 -0.89 -3.53 2.05
C LEU A 44 -0.20 -4.47 3.03
N ARG A 45 -0.96 -5.22 3.83
CA ARG A 45 -0.40 -6.22 4.73
C ARG A 45 0.32 -7.34 3.99
N GLU A 46 -0.28 -7.85 2.92
CA GLU A 46 0.35 -8.87 2.08
C GLU A 46 1.65 -8.33 1.45
N LEU A 47 1.66 -7.08 0.95
CA LEU A 47 2.88 -6.46 0.41
C LEU A 47 3.96 -6.21 1.47
N GLU A 48 3.57 -5.90 2.70
CA GLU A 48 4.48 -5.74 3.84
C GLU A 48 5.05 -7.11 4.26
N GLU A 49 4.22 -8.16 4.30
CA GLU A 49 4.63 -9.55 4.55
C GLU A 49 5.52 -10.12 3.43
N ASP A 50 5.26 -9.73 2.17
CA ASP A 50 6.07 -10.07 1.00
C ASP A 50 7.41 -9.29 0.98
N GLY A 51 7.65 -8.36 1.92
CA GLY A 51 8.88 -7.58 2.00
C GLY A 51 8.98 -6.41 1.02
N LEU A 52 7.94 -6.13 0.22
CA LEU A 52 7.96 -5.15 -0.88
C LEU A 52 7.69 -3.71 -0.43
N ILE A 53 7.01 -3.52 0.70
CA ILE A 53 6.71 -2.19 1.26
C ILE A 53 7.05 -2.11 2.74
N ILE A 54 7.37 -0.90 3.18
CA ILE A 54 7.61 -0.55 4.58
C ILE A 54 6.45 0.29 5.07
N ARG A 55 5.85 -0.13 6.20
CA ARG A 55 4.82 0.63 6.93
C ARG A 55 5.45 1.38 8.10
N GLN A 56 5.37 2.69 8.09
CA GLN A 56 5.90 3.54 9.17
C GLN A 56 4.77 4.23 9.94
N VAL A 57 4.78 4.09 11.26
CA VAL A 57 3.82 4.72 12.17
C VAL A 57 4.51 5.87 12.88
N TYR A 58 3.94 7.07 12.77
CA TYR A 58 4.43 8.26 13.45
C TYR A 58 3.52 8.58 14.64
N PRO A 59 4.04 8.58 15.88
CA PRO A 59 3.29 8.91 17.08
C PRO A 59 3.13 10.43 17.22
N VAL A 60 2.47 11.05 16.24
CA VAL A 60 2.08 12.46 16.25
C VAL A 60 0.58 12.59 16.51
N VAL A 61 0.08 13.80 16.78
CA VAL A 61 -1.36 14.05 16.96
C VAL A 61 -1.87 14.82 15.75
N PRO A 62 -2.82 14.27 14.95
CA PRO A 62 -3.33 12.90 14.98
C PRO A 62 -2.31 11.87 14.45
N PRO A 63 -2.37 10.59 14.85
CA PRO A 63 -1.41 9.58 14.44
C PRO A 63 -1.38 9.43 12.92
N LYS A 64 -0.17 9.35 12.36
CA LYS A 64 0.06 9.25 10.92
C LYS A 64 0.66 7.89 10.58
N VAL A 65 0.16 7.26 9.53
CA VAL A 65 0.73 6.03 8.98
C VAL A 65 1.07 6.27 7.53
N GLU A 66 2.29 5.91 7.16
CA GLU A 66 2.82 6.02 5.81
C GLU A 66 3.31 4.67 5.30
N TYR A 67 3.30 4.54 3.98
CA TYR A 67 3.77 3.39 3.23
C TYR A 67 4.79 3.86 2.22
N SER A 68 5.87 3.10 2.05
CA SER A 68 6.91 3.35 1.06
C SER A 68 7.42 2.02 0.52
N LEU A 69 8.07 2.02 -0.64
CA LEU A 69 8.75 0.81 -1.12
C LEU A 69 9.95 0.49 -0.23
N SER A 70 10.11 -0.80 0.08
CA SER A 70 11.36 -1.33 0.62
C SER A 70 12.47 -1.30 -0.43
N ASP A 71 13.67 -1.69 -0.04
CA ASP A 71 14.78 -1.86 -0.99
C ASP A 71 14.45 -2.94 -2.03
N GLU A 72 13.92 -4.08 -1.59
CA GLU A 72 13.46 -5.17 -2.47
C GLU A 72 12.33 -4.74 -3.41
N GLY A 73 11.44 -3.84 -2.97
CA GLY A 73 10.36 -3.32 -3.80
C GLY A 73 10.81 -2.29 -4.85
N ARG A 74 12.07 -1.85 -4.82
CA ARG A 74 12.67 -0.88 -5.76
C ARG A 74 13.57 -1.54 -6.82
N GLU A 75 13.98 -2.78 -6.61
CA GLU A 75 14.73 -3.58 -7.60
C GLU A 75 13.83 -4.06 -8.75
#